data_AF-A0A7X7FB73-F1
#
_entry.id   AF-A0A7X7FB73-F1
#
_cell.length_a   1.000
_cell.length_b   1.000
_cell.length_c   1.000
_cell.angle_alpha   90.00
_cell.angle_beta   90.00
_cell.angle_gamma   90.00
#
_symmetry.space_group_name_H-M   'P 1'
#
loop_
_entity.id
_entity.type
_entity.pdbx_description
1 polymer ?
#
loop_
_entity_poly.entity_id
_entity_poly.type
_entity_poly.pdbx_seq_one_letter_code
_entity_poly.pdbx_strand_id
1 'polypeptide(L)'
;TTVLYLADNAGEIVVDRLLIEAIGPDKVTAVVRGAPIINDATLADAKEAGLTDLCTVIPNGAAIPGTVVERCSSEVQHAFADADLVISKGQGNYETLSDAPREIFFLMKVKCPVIAARTGHPVCTQVLMVSR
;
A
#
# COMPACT_ATOMS: atom_id res chain seq x y z
N THR A 1 -11.36 11.63 8.96
CA THR A 1 -10.10 10.98 8.63
C THR A 1 -10.33 9.56 8.19
N THR A 2 -10.55 9.39 6.89
CA THR A 2 -10.50 8.12 6.18
C THR A 2 -9.06 7.84 5.75
N VAL A 3 -8.63 6.57 5.83
CA VAL A 3 -7.27 6.14 5.52
C VAL A 3 -7.33 5.07 4.45
N LEU A 4 -6.70 5.33 3.31
CA LEU A 4 -6.45 4.30 2.31
C LEU A 4 -5.08 3.65 2.60
N TYR A 5 -5.08 2.34 2.78
CA TYR A 5 -3.88 1.58 3.11
C TYR A 5 -3.52 0.65 1.94
N LEU A 6 -2.48 0.99 1.18
CA LEU A 6 -2.02 0.18 0.05
C LEU A 6 -1.01 -0.88 0.55
N ALA A 7 -1.42 -2.14 0.59
CA ALA A 7 -0.57 -3.25 0.99
C ALA A 7 0.50 -3.58 -0.08
N ASP A 8 1.52 -4.36 0.33
CA ASP A 8 2.58 -4.85 -0.56
C ASP A 8 2.58 -6.39 -0.58
N ASN A 9 3.30 -7.04 0.33
CA ASN A 9 3.58 -8.48 0.25
C ASN A 9 2.62 -9.35 1.09
N ALA A 10 2.38 -10.58 0.62
CA ALA A 10 1.86 -11.66 1.46
C ALA A 10 2.83 -11.93 2.62
N GLY A 11 2.30 -12.28 3.79
CA GLY A 11 3.06 -12.39 5.04
C GLY A 11 3.31 -11.03 5.73
N GLU A 12 3.69 -9.98 5.00
CA GLU A 12 3.77 -8.61 5.54
C GLU A 12 2.41 -8.11 6.02
N ILE A 13 1.34 -8.46 5.29
CA ILE A 13 -0.05 -8.12 5.60
C ILE A 13 -0.52 -8.57 7.01
N VAL A 14 0.13 -9.58 7.60
CA VAL A 14 -0.13 -10.02 8.98
C VAL A 14 0.35 -8.96 9.98
N VAL A 15 1.47 -8.30 9.70
CA VAL A 15 1.99 -7.19 10.53
C VAL A 15 1.23 -5.91 10.25
N ASP A 16 0.77 -5.70 9.01
CA ASP A 16 -0.06 -4.55 8.64
C ASP A 16 -1.34 -4.47 9.48
N ARG A 17 -1.90 -5.62 9.85
CA ARG A 17 -3.02 -5.72 10.80
C ARG A 17 -2.77 -4.94 12.10
N LEU A 18 -1.60 -5.09 12.71
CA LEU A 18 -1.27 -4.42 13.98
C LEU A 18 -1.26 -2.89 13.83
N LEU A 19 -0.77 -2.40 12.68
CA LEU A 19 -0.78 -0.96 12.40
C LEU A 19 -2.21 -0.46 12.14
N ILE A 20 -3.02 -1.24 11.43
CA ILE A 20 -4.43 -0.91 11.17
C ILE A 20 -5.25 -0.87 12.46
N GLU A 21 -5.02 -1.81 13.39
CA GLU A 21 -5.59 -1.79 14.74
C GLU A 21 -5.21 -0.51 15.50
N ALA A 22 -3.95 -0.08 15.42
CA ALA A 22 -3.48 1.15 16.07
C ALA A 22 -4.04 2.43 15.45
N ILE A 23 -4.30 2.46 14.14
CA ILE A 23 -4.90 3.61 13.43
C ILE A 23 -6.40 3.77 13.79
N GLY A 24 -7.08 2.65 13.99
CA GLY A 24 -8.53 2.58 14.12
C GLY A 24 -9.14 1.92 12.88
N PRO A 25 -9.48 0.62 12.95
CA PRO A 25 -9.92 -0.18 11.80
C PRO A 25 -11.08 0.40 11.00
N ASP A 26 -12.06 1.00 11.68
CA ASP A 26 -13.24 1.62 11.06
C ASP A 26 -12.91 2.80 10.13
N LYS A 27 -11.69 3.33 10.21
CA LYS A 27 -11.20 4.41 9.35
C LYS A 27 -10.46 3.91 8.12
N VAL A 28 -10.09 2.62 8.10
CA VAL A 28 -9.16 2.07 7.12
C VAL A 28 -9.91 1.32 6.02
N THR A 29 -9.57 1.64 4.77
CA THR A 29 -9.81 0.79 3.63
C THR A 29 -8.46 0.27 3.14
N ALA A 30 -8.23 -1.04 3.24
CA ALA A 30 -7.02 -1.68 2.74
C ALA A 30 -7.19 -2.07 1.27
N VAL A 31 -6.14 -1.86 0.48
CA VAL A 31 -6.07 -2.24 -0.93
C VAL A 31 -5.03 -3.33 -1.11
N VAL A 32 -5.46 -4.43 -1.73
CA VAL A 32 -4.61 -5.58 -2.10
C VAL A 32 -4.58 -5.75 -3.62
N ARG A 33 -3.74 -6.64 -4.14
CA ARG A 33 -3.72 -6.92 -5.59
C ARG A 33 -4.98 -7.64 -6.04
N GLY A 34 -5.39 -7.35 -7.28
CA GLY A 34 -6.56 -7.98 -7.91
C GLY A 34 -6.33 -9.42 -8.37
N ALA A 35 -5.06 -9.80 -8.58
CA ALA A 35 -4.67 -11.17 -8.89
C ALA A 35 -3.23 -11.42 -8.42
N PRO A 36 -2.80 -12.70 -8.29
CA PRO A 36 -1.44 -13.04 -7.90
C PRO A 36 -0.41 -12.41 -8.82
N ILE A 37 0.57 -11.72 -8.24
CA ILE A 37 1.72 -11.16 -8.94
C ILE A 37 2.91 -11.19 -7.97
N ILE A 38 3.95 -11.92 -8.35
CA ILE A 38 5.14 -12.17 -7.52
C ILE A 38 4.75 -12.71 -6.14
N ASN A 39 4.86 -11.90 -5.09
CA ASN A 39 4.55 -12.22 -3.71
C ASN A 39 3.66 -11.15 -3.08
N ASP A 40 3.02 -10.32 -3.91
CA ASP A 40 2.11 -9.30 -3.44
C ASP A 40 0.83 -9.91 -2.84
N ALA A 41 0.31 -9.29 -1.78
CA ALA A 41 -0.89 -9.77 -1.10
C ALA A 41 -2.14 -9.61 -1.97
N THR A 42 -2.98 -10.62 -1.98
CA THR A 42 -4.30 -10.66 -2.63
C THR A 42 -5.42 -10.66 -1.59
N LEU A 43 -6.68 -10.65 -2.05
CA LEU A 43 -7.83 -10.78 -1.16
C LEU A 43 -7.83 -12.12 -0.38
N ALA A 44 -7.27 -13.18 -0.94
CA ALA A 44 -7.13 -14.46 -0.25
C ALA A 44 -6.17 -14.34 0.95
N ASP A 45 -5.01 -13.70 0.76
CA ASP A 45 -4.02 -13.45 1.81
C ASP A 45 -4.58 -12.53 2.91
N ALA A 46 -5.36 -11.50 2.52
CA ALA A 46 -6.02 -10.61 3.46
C ALA A 46 -7.04 -11.35 4.33
N LYS A 47 -7.79 -12.29 3.75
CA LYS A 47 -8.73 -13.14 4.49
C LYS A 47 -7.99 -14.07 5.45
N GLU A 48 -6.91 -14.70 5.01
CA GLU A 48 -6.10 -15.58 5.85
C GLU A 48 -5.43 -14.83 7.01
N ALA A 49 -4.98 -13.59 6.77
CA ALA A 49 -4.47 -12.70 7.81
C ALA A 49 -5.56 -12.13 8.76
N GLY A 50 -6.84 -12.45 8.52
CA GLY A 50 -7.98 -11.93 9.27
C GLY A 50 -8.25 -10.44 9.07
N LEU A 51 -7.68 -9.83 8.02
CA LEU A 51 -7.78 -8.40 7.77
C LEU A 51 -9.19 -8.00 7.30
N THR A 52 -9.86 -8.90 6.57
CA THR A 52 -11.25 -8.70 6.11
C THR A 52 -12.27 -8.68 7.25
N ASP A 53 -11.92 -9.23 8.41
CA ASP A 53 -12.76 -9.16 9.62
C ASP A 53 -12.48 -7.89 10.44
N LEU A 54 -11.41 -7.18 10.10
CA LEU A 54 -10.93 -6.00 10.82
C LEU A 54 -11.35 -4.71 10.13
N CYS A 55 -11.18 -4.61 8.81
CA CYS A 55 -11.49 -3.41 8.04
C CYS A 55 -11.99 -3.76 6.63
N THR A 56 -12.47 -2.75 5.89
CA THR A 56 -12.80 -2.94 4.47
C THR A 56 -11.54 -3.28 3.69
N VAL A 57 -11.59 -4.31 2.86
CA VAL A 57 -10.48 -4.71 1.97
C VAL A 57 -10.99 -4.79 0.54
N ILE A 58 -10.35 -4.08 -0.38
CA ILE A 58 -10.72 -4.03 -1.79
C ILE A 58 -9.54 -4.46 -2.69
N PRO A 59 -9.77 -5.29 -3.72
CA PRO A 59 -8.75 -5.57 -4.72
C PRO A 59 -8.56 -4.39 -5.66
N ASN A 60 -7.32 -4.09 -6.05
CA ASN A 60 -7.01 -3.02 -6.99
C ASN A 60 -7.47 -3.29 -8.44
N GLY A 61 -7.87 -4.52 -8.75
CA GLY A 61 -8.31 -4.91 -10.09
C GLY A 61 -7.19 -5.09 -11.12
N ALA A 62 -5.92 -5.07 -10.70
CA ALA A 62 -4.76 -5.21 -11.58
C ALA A 62 -3.76 -6.25 -11.06
N ALA A 63 -3.09 -6.94 -11.99
CA ALA A 63 -1.99 -7.87 -11.74
C ALA A 63 -0.64 -7.19 -12.04
N ILE A 64 -0.35 -6.09 -11.35
CA ILE A 64 0.84 -5.25 -11.58
C ILE A 64 1.53 -5.04 -10.23
N PRO A 65 2.87 -5.17 -10.13
CA PRO A 65 3.60 -4.78 -8.94
C PRO A 65 3.45 -3.26 -8.69
N GLY A 66 3.18 -2.88 -7.45
CA GLY A 66 2.86 -1.50 -7.12
C GLY A 66 1.41 -1.11 -7.44
N THR A 67 1.14 0.20 -7.50
CA THR A 67 -0.20 0.75 -7.71
C THR A 67 -0.15 1.84 -8.78
N VAL A 68 -0.62 1.52 -9.97
CA VAL A 68 -0.86 2.50 -11.06
C VAL A 68 -2.34 2.85 -11.02
N VAL A 69 -2.67 4.01 -10.44
CA VAL A 69 -4.04 4.38 -10.06
C VAL A 69 -5.00 4.33 -11.26
N GLU A 70 -4.56 4.79 -12.42
CA GLU A 70 -5.34 4.83 -13.66
C GLU A 70 -5.69 3.45 -14.21
N ARG A 71 -4.96 2.42 -13.77
CA ARG A 71 -5.19 1.01 -14.14
C ARG A 71 -5.93 0.23 -13.05
N CYS A 72 -6.22 0.87 -11.92
CA CYS A 72 -6.99 0.26 -10.85
C CYS A 72 -8.49 0.32 -11.13
N SER A 73 -9.28 -0.47 -10.39
CA SER A 73 -10.74 -0.40 -10.43
C SER A 73 -11.25 1.01 -10.08
N SER A 74 -12.45 1.36 -10.58
CA SER A 74 -13.08 2.64 -10.24
C SER A 74 -13.27 2.83 -8.74
N GLU A 75 -13.52 1.74 -8.00
CA GLU A 75 -13.60 1.74 -6.54
C GLU A 75 -12.29 2.20 -5.89
N VAL A 76 -11.14 1.68 -6.32
CA VAL A 76 -9.83 2.10 -5.81
C VAL A 76 -9.48 3.52 -6.26
N GLN A 77 -9.84 3.91 -7.49
CA GLN A 77 -9.61 5.28 -7.96
C GLN A 77 -10.36 6.31 -7.10
N HIS A 78 -11.64 6.06 -6.78
CA HIS A 78 -12.40 6.93 -5.88
C HIS A 78 -11.83 6.90 -4.46
N ALA A 79 -11.55 5.72 -3.91
CA ALA A 79 -10.98 5.61 -2.57
C ALA A 79 -9.62 6.33 -2.45
N PHE A 80 -8.81 6.31 -3.51
CA PHE A 80 -7.55 7.05 -3.60
C PHE A 80 -7.74 8.56 -3.76
N ALA A 81 -8.77 9.01 -4.45
CA ALA A 81 -9.07 10.44 -4.57
C ALA A 81 -9.63 11.03 -3.27
N ASP A 82 -10.53 10.29 -2.60
CA ASP A 82 -11.35 10.80 -1.51
C ASP A 82 -10.74 10.59 -0.11
N ALA A 83 -9.72 9.73 0.03
CA ALA A 83 -9.11 9.45 1.33
C ALA A 83 -8.34 10.64 1.88
N ASP A 84 -8.65 11.01 3.14
CA ASP A 84 -7.94 12.06 3.88
C ASP A 84 -6.44 11.76 4.02
N LEU A 85 -6.08 10.47 4.10
CA LEU A 85 -4.69 10.00 4.23
C LEU A 85 -4.46 8.75 3.36
N VAL A 86 -3.31 8.68 2.67
CA VAL A 86 -2.86 7.44 2.00
C VAL A 86 -1.57 6.97 2.67
N ILE A 87 -1.59 5.71 3.12
CA ILE A 87 -0.43 4.97 3.60
C ILE A 87 -0.10 3.92 2.56
N SER A 88 1.15 3.89 2.10
CA SER A 88 1.59 3.05 1.00
C SER A 88 2.77 2.20 1.42
N LYS A 89 2.63 0.87 1.34
CA LYS A 89 3.67 -0.08 1.74
C LYS A 89 4.54 -0.45 0.56
N GLY A 90 5.83 -0.65 0.82
CA GLY A 90 6.73 -1.29 -0.14
C GLY A 90 7.26 -0.39 -1.26
N GLN A 91 8.33 -0.86 -1.88
CA GLN A 91 9.06 -0.11 -2.90
C GLN A 91 8.31 -0.05 -4.23
N GLY A 92 7.57 -1.11 -4.61
CA GLY A 92 6.80 -1.12 -5.86
C GLY A 92 5.73 -0.03 -5.87
N ASN A 93 5.01 0.14 -4.75
CA ASN A 93 4.05 1.24 -4.63
C ASN A 93 4.74 2.61 -4.62
N TYR A 94 5.93 2.76 -4.00
CA TYR A 94 6.70 4.01 -4.08
C TYR A 94 7.09 4.35 -5.52
N GLU A 95 7.61 3.39 -6.28
CA GLU A 95 8.03 3.60 -7.67
C GLU A 95 6.89 4.04 -8.58
N THR A 96 5.66 3.58 -8.33
CA THR A 96 4.48 3.93 -9.15
C THR A 96 3.74 5.17 -8.66
N LEU A 97 3.93 5.59 -7.41
CA LEU A 97 3.16 6.67 -6.78
C LEU A 97 3.99 7.88 -6.33
N SER A 98 5.32 7.85 -6.42
CA SER A 98 6.16 8.94 -5.94
C SER A 98 5.86 10.29 -6.59
N ASP A 99 5.35 10.28 -7.82
CA ASP A 99 4.98 11.45 -8.60
C ASP A 99 3.45 11.68 -8.65
N ALA A 100 2.69 10.96 -7.82
CA ALA A 100 1.23 11.14 -7.76
C ALA A 100 0.88 12.54 -7.26
N PRO A 101 -0.19 13.17 -7.76
CA PRO A 101 -0.55 14.56 -7.44
C PRO A 101 -1.25 14.69 -6.07
N ARG A 102 -0.75 13.97 -5.05
CA ARG A 102 -1.23 14.04 -3.67
C ARG A 102 -0.16 13.61 -2.67
N GLU A 103 -0.38 13.99 -1.42
CA GLU A 103 0.43 13.52 -0.29
C GLU A 103 0.16 12.03 0.00
N ILE A 104 1.25 11.27 0.14
CA ILE A 104 1.27 9.82 0.40
C ILE A 104 2.40 9.52 1.38
N PHE A 105 2.09 8.71 2.40
CA PHE A 105 3.05 8.24 3.40
C PHE A 105 3.58 6.86 2.99
N PHE A 106 4.84 6.78 2.60
CA PHE A 106 5.49 5.54 2.19
C PHE A 106 6.22 4.87 3.36
N LEU A 107 5.84 3.64 3.69
CA LEU A 107 6.55 2.79 4.64
C LEU A 107 7.20 1.65 3.87
N MET A 108 8.53 1.68 3.75
CA MET A 108 9.25 0.74 2.91
C MET A 108 10.69 0.55 3.36
N LYS A 109 11.30 -0.54 2.88
CA LYS A 109 12.75 -0.72 2.89
C LYS A 109 13.34 -0.30 1.55
N VAL A 110 14.43 0.45 1.55
CA VAL A 110 15.21 0.74 0.33
C VAL A 110 15.90 -0.55 -0.13
N LYS A 111 15.47 -1.16 -1.23
CA LYS A 111 15.98 -2.48 -1.68
C LYS A 111 17.12 -2.39 -2.70
N CYS A 112 17.31 -1.25 -3.38
CA CYS A 112 18.31 -1.15 -4.45
C CYS A 112 18.99 0.24 -4.55
N PRO A 113 20.16 0.34 -5.22
CA PRO A 113 20.89 1.60 -5.38
C PRO A 113 20.11 2.71 -6.11
N VAL A 114 19.21 2.35 -7.03
CA VAL A 114 18.38 3.33 -7.76
C VAL A 114 17.46 4.07 -6.79
N ILE A 115 16.78 3.32 -5.92
CA ILE A 115 15.92 3.92 -4.90
C ILE A 115 16.74 4.59 -3.80
N ALA A 116 17.91 4.08 -3.46
CA ALA A 116 18.82 4.78 -2.54
C ALA A 116 19.20 6.17 -3.06
N ALA A 117 19.52 6.28 -4.34
CA ALA A 117 19.83 7.56 -4.98
C ALA A 117 18.62 8.51 -5.03
N ARG A 118 17.41 7.99 -5.32
CA ARG A 118 16.17 8.80 -5.36
C ARG A 118 15.75 9.30 -3.98
N THR A 119 15.89 8.46 -2.96
CA THR A 119 15.41 8.74 -1.60
C THR A 119 16.46 9.43 -0.72
N GLY A 120 17.74 9.36 -1.10
CA GLY A 120 18.85 9.84 -0.28
C GLY A 120 19.19 8.94 0.91
N HIS A 121 18.59 7.75 0.99
CA HIS A 121 18.79 6.80 2.08
C HIS A 121 19.61 5.58 1.63
N PRO A 122 20.50 5.02 2.48
CA PRO A 122 21.27 3.83 2.12
C PRO A 122 20.39 2.62 1.81
N VAL A 123 20.89 1.72 0.95
CA VAL A 123 20.28 0.40 0.73
C VAL A 123 20.15 -0.33 2.08
N CYS A 124 19.06 -1.08 2.23
CA CYS A 124 18.63 -1.77 3.44
C CYS A 124 18.09 -0.91 4.59
N THR A 125 17.91 0.41 4.39
CA THR A 125 17.28 1.29 5.38
C THR A 125 15.75 1.12 5.37
N GLN A 126 15.14 1.03 6.55
CA GLN A 126 13.69 1.17 6.72
C GLN A 126 13.34 2.66 6.80
N VAL A 127 12.38 3.10 6.01
CA VAL A 127 12.02 4.52 5.90
C VAL A 127 10.51 4.72 6.00
N LEU A 128 10.14 5.80 6.68
CA LEU A 128 8.85 6.47 6.55
C LEU A 128 9.10 7.79 5.81
N MET A 129 8.54 7.95 4.61
CA MET A 129 8.70 9.14 3.77
C MET A 129 7.34 9.69 3.38
N VAL A 130 7.28 10.98 3.04
CA VAL A 130 6.09 11.63 2.52
C VAL A 130 6.38 12.11 1.09
N SER A 131 5.49 11.85 0.12
CA SER A 131 5.60 12.48 -1.21
C SER A 131 5.57 14.00 -1.04
N ARG A 132 6.54 14.68 -1.65
CA ARG A 132 6.57 16.15 -1.71
C ARG A 132 5.87 16.64 -2.96
#